data_AF-A0A1R2BDR5-F1
#
_entry.id   AF-A0A1R2BDR5-F1
#
_cell.length_a   1.000
_cell.length_b   1.000
_cell.length_c   1.000
_cell.angle_alpha   90.00
_cell.angle_beta   90.00
_cell.angle_gamma   90.00
#
_symmetry.space_group_name_H-M   'P 1'
#
loop_
_entity.id
_entity.type
_entity.pdbx_description
1 polymer ?
#
loop_
_entity_poly.entity_id
_entity_poly.type
_entity_poly.pdbx_seq_one_letter_code
_entity_poly.pdbx_strand_id
1 'polypeptide(L)'
;MDCNCYESGCLKDAFWICSCSSGPKLCDDHIKTHSTQMNCTAKYMKDFYLNAKAKSIENVLDKIGLDCIALGKILIDDVRNCLNKNFIIIKNWKKDIRSLLDNESNNPYDQIVSWANNIKILNQDRSIFILNINRILNLSKYNLNIKEDRRGSLTLNDQKEMDKLFKLNDLNDIFNKKKTEIDLKSKEFANLDKNTNDFKQESKEIKDKIISDDFKQENTNSRTLEIDFDMNFTNGILNVVGFNALSKGRKVCFLVNSGYECFNKNFISSESIVIKSIIWSDNGKFLYVCNFKADCNY
;
A
#
# COMPACT_ATOMS: atom_id res chain seq x y z
N MET A 1 20.26 36.66 8.95
CA MET A 1 20.75 37.56 10.00
C MET A 1 19.66 38.58 10.25
N ASP A 2 19.01 38.50 11.40
CA ASP A 2 17.98 39.47 11.78
C ASP A 2 18.69 40.75 12.25
N CYS A 3 18.45 41.85 11.55
CA CYS A 3 19.01 43.15 11.88
C CYS A 3 17.95 43.97 12.62
N ASN A 4 17.52 43.48 13.77
CA ASN A 4 16.57 44.20 14.61
C ASN A 4 17.27 45.39 15.28
N CYS A 5 16.50 46.44 15.54
CA CYS A 5 16.95 47.56 16.34
C CYS A 5 17.40 47.08 17.73
N TYR A 6 18.55 47.58 18.19
CA TYR A 6 19.14 47.26 19.48
C TYR A 6 18.31 47.77 20.66
N GLU A 7 17.47 48.78 20.43
CA GLU A 7 16.57 49.33 21.44
C GLU A 7 15.57 48.29 21.95
N SER A 8 15.48 48.15 23.28
CA SER A 8 14.63 47.15 23.92
C SER A 8 13.16 47.32 23.53
N GLY A 9 12.52 46.23 23.09
CA GLY A 9 11.12 46.25 22.66
C GLY A 9 10.87 46.85 21.27
N CYS A 10 11.91 47.25 20.55
CA CYS A 10 11.75 47.74 19.18
C CYS A 10 11.68 46.58 18.18
N LEU A 11 10.57 46.49 17.43
CA LEU A 11 10.37 45.50 16.37
C LEU A 11 10.79 46.00 14.97
N LYS A 12 11.39 47.19 14.88
CA LYS A 12 11.80 47.79 13.59
C LYS A 12 13.17 47.28 13.17
N ASP A 13 13.36 47.21 11.86
CA ASP A 13 14.67 46.93 11.25
C ASP A 13 15.66 48.07 11.51
N ALA A 14 16.92 47.69 11.75
CA ALA A 14 18.04 48.60 11.93
C ALA A 14 18.71 48.92 10.59
N PHE A 15 18.83 50.21 10.27
CA PHE A 15 19.48 50.70 9.05
C PHE A 15 20.78 51.46 9.32
N TRP A 16 21.13 51.66 10.59
CA TRP A 16 22.28 52.46 11.02
C TRP A 16 23.17 51.67 11.98
N ILE A 17 24.49 51.80 11.85
CA ILE A 17 25.45 51.45 12.91
C ILE A 17 26.00 52.75 13.47
N CYS A 18 25.89 52.94 14.79
CA CYS A 18 26.55 54.06 15.48
C CYS A 18 28.02 53.72 15.77
N SER A 19 28.86 54.76 15.88
CA SER A 19 30.30 54.67 16.18
C SER A 19 30.63 54.45 17.65
N CYS A 20 29.64 54.27 18.53
CA CYS A 20 29.85 53.89 19.93
C CYS A 20 30.62 52.57 20.04
N SER A 21 31.29 52.34 21.17
CA SER A 21 32.15 51.17 21.40
C SER A 21 31.43 49.82 21.19
N SER A 22 30.12 49.76 21.41
CA SER A 22 29.28 48.58 21.17
C SER A 22 28.74 48.45 19.74
N GLY A 23 28.94 49.47 18.89
CA GLY A 23 28.44 49.51 17.51
C GLY A 23 26.95 49.23 17.38
N PRO A 24 26.06 49.86 18.17
CA PRO A 24 24.66 49.46 18.23
C PRO A 24 23.98 49.69 16.89
N LYS A 25 23.17 48.71 16.47
CA LYS A 25 22.38 48.76 15.25
C LYS A 25 21.02 49.38 15.56
N LEU A 26 20.67 50.49 14.92
CA LEU A 26 19.47 51.27 15.26
C LEU A 26 18.58 51.53 14.04
N CYS A 27 17.27 51.65 14.28
CA CYS A 27 16.30 52.11 13.28
C CYS A 27 16.37 53.64 13.13
N ASP A 28 15.67 54.19 12.14
CA ASP A 28 15.66 55.63 11.82
C ASP A 28 15.21 56.52 13.00
N ASP A 29 14.33 56.01 13.86
CA ASP A 29 13.83 56.78 15.01
C ASP A 29 14.84 56.76 16.16
N HIS A 30 15.34 55.57 16.52
CA HIS A 30 16.24 55.43 17.66
C HIS A 30 17.64 55.96 17.37
N ILE A 31 18.09 55.99 16.10
CA ILE A 31 19.38 56.61 15.79
C ILE A 31 19.37 58.12 16.03
N LYS A 32 18.24 58.81 15.76
CA LYS A 32 18.13 60.26 16.00
C LYS A 32 18.26 60.58 17.48
N THR A 33 17.53 59.83 18.31
CA THR A 33 17.57 59.99 19.78
C THR A 33 18.95 59.63 20.32
N HIS A 34 19.51 58.50 19.92
CA HIS A 34 20.79 58.01 20.38
C HIS A 34 21.94 58.95 20.00
N SER A 35 22.03 59.38 18.74
CA SER A 35 23.06 60.31 18.28
C SER A 35 22.99 61.65 19.00
N THR A 36 21.79 62.13 19.34
CA THR A 36 21.62 63.38 20.10
C THR A 36 22.05 63.23 21.57
N GLN A 37 21.74 62.09 22.20
CA GLN A 37 22.07 61.84 23.61
C GLN A 37 23.55 61.52 23.82
N MET A 38 24.13 60.73 22.93
CA MET A 38 25.49 60.18 23.07
C MET A 38 26.54 60.96 22.26
N ASN A 39 26.13 61.95 21.45
CA ASN A 39 27.00 62.68 20.54
C ASN A 39 27.84 61.75 19.63
N CYS A 40 27.25 60.66 19.13
CA CYS A 40 27.91 59.70 18.25
C CYS A 40 27.60 59.93 16.76
N THR A 41 28.52 59.50 15.89
CA THR A 41 28.28 59.43 14.45
C THR A 41 27.65 58.10 14.06
N ALA A 42 26.95 58.06 12.93
CA ALA A 42 26.29 56.86 12.43
C ALA A 42 26.57 56.65 10.94
N LYS A 43 26.73 55.39 10.53
CA LYS A 43 26.86 55.02 9.13
C LYS A 43 25.60 54.28 8.67
N TYR A 44 25.08 54.69 7.52
CA TYR A 44 23.97 54.00 6.88
C TYR A 44 24.44 52.65 6.35
N MET A 45 23.71 51.59 6.72
CA MET A 45 24.02 50.21 6.37
C MET A 45 23.06 49.61 5.36
N LYS A 46 22.03 50.34 4.94
CA LYS A 46 20.99 49.78 4.08
C LYS A 46 21.57 49.13 2.83
N ASP A 47 22.58 49.72 2.21
CA ASP A 47 23.22 49.15 1.01
C ASP A 47 23.93 47.82 1.31
N PHE A 48 24.65 47.74 2.44
CA PHE A 48 25.26 46.49 2.88
C PHE A 48 24.21 45.41 3.15
N TYR A 49 23.10 45.77 3.79
CA TYR A 49 21.98 44.87 4.05
C TYR A 49 21.30 44.41 2.76
N LEU A 50 21.00 45.33 1.84
CA LEU A 50 20.40 45.01 0.55
C LEU A 50 21.31 44.09 -0.27
N ASN A 51 22.62 44.34 -0.27
CA ASN A 51 23.59 43.47 -0.93
C ASN A 51 23.65 42.08 -0.28
N ALA A 52 23.67 42.00 1.05
CA ALA A 52 23.64 40.71 1.76
C ALA A 52 22.34 39.92 1.47
N LYS A 53 21.20 40.61 1.42
CA LYS A 53 19.90 40.03 1.09
C LYS A 53 19.85 39.57 -0.36
N ALA A 54 20.31 40.39 -1.30
CA ALA A 54 20.44 40.01 -2.70
C ALA A 54 21.33 38.78 -2.85
N LYS A 55 22.49 38.77 -2.19
CA LYS A 55 23.41 37.63 -2.22
C LYS A 55 22.79 36.36 -1.64
N SER A 56 22.02 36.50 -0.56
CA SER A 56 21.26 35.38 0.00
C SER A 56 20.25 34.81 -0.99
N ILE A 57 19.56 35.66 -1.76
CA ILE A 57 18.61 35.22 -2.79
C ILE A 57 19.36 34.57 -3.96
N GLU A 58 20.45 35.16 -4.44
CA GLU A 58 21.32 34.57 -5.46
C GLU A 58 21.77 33.16 -5.08
N ASN A 59 22.27 32.98 -3.85
CA ASN A 59 22.72 31.67 -3.38
C ASN A 59 21.58 30.63 -3.36
N VAL A 60 20.34 31.04 -3.07
CA VAL A 60 19.17 30.14 -3.15
C VAL A 60 18.87 29.77 -4.60
N LEU A 61 18.93 30.72 -5.52
CA LEU A 61 18.74 30.47 -6.95
C LEU A 61 19.85 29.58 -7.52
N ASP A 62 21.11 29.82 -7.14
CA ASP A 62 22.25 28.98 -7.51
C ASP A 62 22.05 27.54 -7.04
N LYS A 63 21.57 27.35 -5.80
CA LYS A 63 21.23 26.02 -5.28
C LYS A 63 20.16 25.34 -6.12
N ILE A 64 19.09 26.05 -6.49
CA ILE A 64 18.04 25.50 -7.38
C ILE A 64 18.63 25.10 -8.73
N GLY A 65 19.55 25.90 -9.28
CA GLY A 65 20.26 25.58 -10.52
C GLY A 65 21.08 24.29 -10.40
N LEU A 66 21.83 24.13 -9.30
CA LEU A 66 22.59 22.90 -9.02
C LEU A 66 21.66 21.68 -8.85
N ASP A 67 20.53 21.83 -8.16
CA ASP A 67 19.54 20.77 -7.98
C ASP A 67 18.93 20.36 -9.33
N CYS A 68 18.67 21.30 -10.24
CA CYS A 68 18.21 21.01 -11.60
C CYS A 68 19.25 20.21 -12.41
N ILE A 69 20.54 20.56 -12.28
CA ILE A 69 21.64 19.81 -12.93
C ILE A 69 21.72 18.39 -12.36
N ALA A 70 21.63 18.24 -11.04
CA ALA A 70 21.66 16.94 -10.37
C ALA A 70 20.49 16.05 -10.82
N LEU A 71 19.27 16.59 -10.87
CA LEU A 71 18.10 15.89 -11.39
C LEU A 71 18.29 15.49 -12.86
N GLY A 72 18.84 16.38 -13.69
CA GLY A 72 19.15 16.07 -15.08
C GLY A 72 20.05 14.83 -15.24
N LYS A 73 21.06 14.68 -14.38
CA LYS A 73 21.93 13.49 -14.35
C LYS A 73 21.14 12.22 -13.99
N ILE A 74 20.30 12.28 -12.97
CA ILE A 74 19.44 11.15 -12.56
C ILE A 74 18.54 10.72 -13.72
N LEU A 75 17.88 11.67 -14.38
CA LEU A 75 17.00 11.38 -15.52
C LEU A 75 17.75 10.77 -16.71
N ILE A 76 18.98 11.22 -16.99
CA ILE A 76 19.83 10.61 -18.03
C ILE A 76 20.12 9.14 -17.69
N ASP A 77 20.43 8.84 -16.43
CA ASP A 77 20.70 7.47 -15.98
C ASP A 77 19.44 6.59 -16.05
N ASP A 78 18.28 7.13 -15.67
CA ASP A 78 17.00 6.43 -15.81
C ASP A 78 16.64 6.13 -17.26
N VAL A 79 16.84 7.10 -18.16
CA VAL A 79 16.67 6.91 -19.61
C VAL A 79 17.62 5.83 -20.12
N ARG A 80 18.90 5.86 -19.73
CA ARG A 80 19.88 4.83 -20.10
C ARG A 80 19.46 3.44 -19.62
N ASN A 81 18.97 3.34 -18.38
CA ASN A 81 18.49 2.09 -17.80
C ASN A 81 17.27 1.55 -18.54
N CYS A 82 16.32 2.42 -18.89
CA CYS A 82 15.16 2.06 -19.70
C CYS A 82 15.56 1.54 -21.08
N LEU A 83 16.47 2.23 -21.76
CA LEU A 83 17.02 1.79 -23.05
C LEU A 83 17.70 0.43 -22.95
N ASN A 84 18.52 0.20 -21.93
CA ASN A 84 19.17 -1.10 -21.71
C ASN A 84 18.16 -2.23 -21.51
N LYS A 85 17.10 -2.02 -20.72
CA LYS A 85 16.02 -3.00 -20.55
C LYS A 85 15.33 -3.30 -21.88
N ASN A 86 15.03 -2.27 -22.67
CA ASN A 86 14.42 -2.45 -23.99
C ASN A 86 15.34 -3.21 -24.96
N PHE A 87 16.65 -2.93 -24.95
CA PHE A 87 17.61 -3.69 -25.75
C PHE A 87 17.72 -5.16 -25.33
N ILE A 88 17.63 -5.45 -24.04
CA ILE A 88 17.59 -6.84 -23.54
C ILE A 88 16.35 -7.57 -24.08
N ILE A 89 15.18 -6.93 -24.04
CA ILE A 89 13.94 -7.50 -24.60
C ILE A 89 14.12 -7.81 -26.10
N ILE A 90 14.61 -6.84 -26.87
CA ILE A 90 14.88 -7.03 -28.31
C ILE A 90 15.88 -8.16 -28.54
N LYS A 91 16.94 -8.25 -27.73
CA LYS A 91 17.95 -9.32 -27.83
C LYS A 91 17.37 -10.69 -27.50
N ASN A 92 16.48 -10.79 -26.52
CA ASN A 92 15.79 -12.03 -26.18
C ASN A 92 14.89 -12.47 -27.32
N TRP A 93 14.05 -11.57 -27.86
CA TRP A 93 13.22 -11.91 -29.01
C TRP A 93 14.03 -12.31 -30.24
N LYS A 94 15.19 -11.69 -30.50
CA LYS A 94 16.10 -12.14 -31.57
C LYS A 94 16.60 -13.57 -31.37
N LYS A 95 16.81 -14.01 -30.13
CA LYS A 95 17.17 -15.40 -29.83
C LYS A 95 15.96 -16.31 -30.02
N ASP A 96 14.82 -15.90 -29.48
CA ASP A 96 13.59 -16.69 -29.48
C ASP A 96 13.06 -16.91 -30.91
N ILE A 97 13.26 -15.95 -31.82
CA ILE A 97 12.90 -16.11 -33.25
C ILE A 97 13.53 -17.39 -33.85
N ARG A 98 14.77 -17.74 -33.49
CA ARG A 98 15.40 -18.95 -34.02
C ARG A 98 14.67 -20.20 -33.53
N SER A 99 14.39 -20.28 -32.24
CA SER A 99 13.61 -21.40 -31.66
C SER A 99 12.15 -21.45 -32.13
N LEU A 100 11.58 -20.31 -32.54
CA LEU A 100 10.22 -20.23 -33.07
C LEU A 100 10.15 -20.65 -34.55
N LEU A 101 11.23 -20.50 -35.31
CA LEU A 101 11.31 -20.98 -36.70
C LEU A 101 11.48 -22.52 -36.78
N ASP A 102 12.14 -23.12 -35.79
CA ASP A 102 12.34 -24.57 -35.72
C ASP A 102 11.05 -25.33 -35.33
N ASN A 103 10.07 -24.64 -34.75
CA ASN A 103 8.74 -25.18 -34.45
C ASN A 103 7.79 -24.70 -35.55
N GLU A 104 7.37 -25.57 -36.47
CA GLU A 104 6.58 -25.28 -37.71
C GLU A 104 5.21 -24.57 -37.51
N SER A 105 4.89 -24.03 -36.34
CA SER A 105 3.74 -23.17 -36.11
C SER A 105 4.06 -21.72 -36.52
N ASN A 106 3.52 -21.26 -37.66
CA ASN A 106 3.75 -19.92 -38.22
C ASN A 106 3.23 -18.72 -37.39
N ASN A 107 2.37 -18.94 -36.39
CA ASN A 107 1.63 -17.86 -35.69
C ASN A 107 2.50 -16.86 -34.87
N PRO A 108 3.54 -17.27 -34.13
CA PRO A 108 4.34 -16.35 -33.30
C PRO A 108 5.18 -15.36 -34.12
N TYR A 109 5.57 -15.75 -35.34
CA TYR A 109 6.42 -14.95 -36.20
C TYR A 109 5.70 -13.68 -36.70
N ASP A 110 4.47 -13.84 -37.20
CA ASP A 110 3.67 -12.73 -37.74
C ASP A 110 3.36 -11.68 -36.66
N GLN A 111 3.19 -12.11 -35.41
CA GLN A 111 2.98 -11.20 -34.27
C GLN A 111 4.22 -10.34 -33.99
N ILE A 112 5.42 -10.91 -34.04
CA ILE A 112 6.67 -10.17 -33.83
C ILE A 112 6.92 -9.20 -34.98
N VAL A 113 6.70 -9.63 -36.22
CA VAL A 113 6.84 -8.77 -37.40
C VAL A 113 5.84 -7.61 -37.36
N SER A 114 4.58 -7.89 -37.04
CA SER A 114 3.54 -6.86 -36.89
C SER A 114 3.90 -5.87 -35.78
N TRP A 115 4.32 -6.34 -34.61
CA TRP A 115 4.78 -5.47 -33.53
C TRP A 115 5.96 -4.58 -33.95
N ALA A 116 6.96 -5.14 -34.63
CA ALA A 116 8.16 -4.42 -35.02
C ALA A 116 7.84 -3.31 -36.04
N ASN A 117 6.99 -3.62 -37.02
CA ASN A 117 6.56 -2.67 -38.05
C ASN A 117 5.68 -1.54 -37.47
N ASN A 118 4.96 -1.80 -36.38
CA ASN A 118 4.12 -0.81 -35.72
C ASN A 118 4.90 0.13 -34.79
N ILE A 119 6.13 -0.23 -34.41
CA ILE A 119 6.96 0.62 -33.56
C ILE A 119 7.67 1.70 -34.37
N LYS A 120 7.15 2.93 -34.27
CA LYS A 120 7.73 4.13 -34.89
C LYS A 120 8.50 4.96 -33.86
N ILE A 121 9.58 4.42 -33.29
CA ILE A 121 10.38 5.08 -32.21
C ILE A 121 10.82 6.49 -32.63
N LEU A 122 11.27 6.66 -33.89
CA LEU A 122 11.81 7.93 -34.38
C LEU A 122 10.74 9.01 -34.60
N ASN A 123 9.46 8.61 -34.72
CA ASN A 123 8.35 9.52 -34.96
C ASN A 123 7.56 9.83 -33.69
N GLN A 124 8.06 9.43 -32.51
CA GLN A 124 7.41 9.77 -31.26
C GLN A 124 7.51 11.27 -31.01
N ASP A 125 6.39 11.85 -30.55
CA ASP A 125 6.31 13.27 -30.25
C ASP A 125 7.17 13.62 -29.01
N ARG A 126 8.22 14.39 -29.26
CA ARG A 126 9.17 14.86 -28.23
C ARG A 126 8.54 15.92 -27.32
N SER A 127 7.44 16.54 -27.74
CA SER A 127 6.75 17.58 -26.98
C SER A 127 6.26 17.04 -25.63
N ILE A 128 5.76 15.81 -25.60
CA ILE A 128 5.26 15.14 -24.39
C ILE A 128 6.39 14.96 -23.36
N PHE A 129 7.58 14.55 -23.82
CA PHE A 129 8.74 14.42 -22.96
C PHE A 129 9.14 15.77 -22.37
N ILE A 130 9.26 16.81 -23.20
CA ILE A 130 9.60 18.17 -22.78
C ILE A 130 8.58 18.72 -21.78
N LEU A 131 7.29 18.50 -22.03
CA LEU A 131 6.20 18.89 -21.13
C LEU A 131 6.31 18.21 -19.75
N ASN A 132 6.61 16.91 -19.73
CA ASN A 132 6.78 16.17 -18.48
C ASN A 132 8.00 16.66 -17.69
N ILE A 133 9.12 16.95 -18.36
CA ILE A 133 10.29 17.56 -17.71
C ILE A 133 9.94 18.92 -17.11
N ASN A 134 9.23 19.77 -17.85
CA ASN A 134 8.80 21.08 -17.34
C ASN A 134 7.88 20.96 -16.12
N ARG A 135 7.00 19.94 -16.06
CA ARG A 135 6.17 19.66 -14.88
C ARG A 135 7.00 19.19 -13.69
N ILE A 136 8.00 18.32 -13.90
CA ILE A 136 8.88 17.84 -12.82
C ILE A 136 9.67 19.02 -12.22
N LEU A 137 10.19 19.91 -13.07
CA LEU A 137 10.92 21.10 -12.62
C LEU A 137 10.00 22.14 -11.98
N ASN A 138 8.73 22.21 -12.40
CA ASN A 138 7.69 23.09 -11.87
C ASN A 138 8.09 24.59 -11.79
N LEU A 139 9.09 25.00 -12.57
CA LEU A 139 9.60 26.37 -12.58
C LEU A 139 8.61 27.34 -13.23
N SER A 140 7.84 26.87 -14.22
CA SER A 140 6.86 27.68 -14.96
C SER A 140 5.61 28.07 -14.15
N LYS A 141 5.31 27.36 -13.05
CA LYS A 141 4.19 27.69 -12.16
C LYS A 141 4.43 28.97 -11.37
N TYR A 142 5.70 29.35 -11.21
CA TYR A 142 6.13 30.55 -10.52
C TYR A 142 6.69 31.57 -11.50
N ASN A 143 6.06 31.70 -12.68
CA ASN A 143 6.16 32.92 -13.47
C ASN A 143 5.69 34.08 -12.59
N LEU A 144 6.61 34.61 -11.78
CA LEU A 144 6.55 35.94 -11.22
C LEU A 144 6.14 36.82 -12.41
N ASN A 145 5.19 37.73 -12.21
CA ASN A 145 4.71 38.68 -13.23
C ASN A 145 5.83 39.66 -13.68
N ILE A 146 7.03 39.16 -13.94
CA ILE A 146 8.04 39.74 -14.78
C ILE A 146 7.43 39.69 -16.17
N LYS A 147 7.20 40.87 -16.75
CA LYS A 147 6.66 41.04 -18.10
C LYS A 147 7.67 40.46 -19.09
N GLU A 148 7.71 39.14 -19.25
CA GLU A 148 8.46 38.50 -20.32
C GLU A 148 7.54 38.25 -21.51
N ASP A 149 8.06 38.63 -22.68
CA ASP A 149 7.45 38.52 -23.99
C ASP A 149 6.85 37.13 -24.20
N ARG A 150 5.54 37.11 -24.46
CA ARG A 150 4.80 35.90 -24.80
C ARG A 150 5.30 35.32 -26.11
N ARG A 151 6.25 34.39 -26.04
CA ARG A 151 6.46 33.37 -27.07
C ARG A 151 6.29 32.00 -26.43
N GLY A 152 5.06 31.47 -26.50
CA GLY A 152 4.79 30.05 -26.25
C GLY A 152 4.06 29.68 -24.95
N SER A 153 3.08 30.48 -24.50
CA SER A 153 2.13 29.99 -23.47
C SER A 153 1.26 28.89 -24.07
N LEU A 154 1.42 27.65 -23.57
CA LEU A 154 0.42 26.60 -23.73
C LEU A 154 -0.94 27.14 -23.28
N THR A 155 -1.98 26.83 -24.04
CA THR A 155 -3.31 27.34 -23.76
C THR A 155 -3.94 26.55 -22.61
N LEU A 156 -4.87 27.18 -21.90
CA LEU A 156 -5.62 26.54 -20.81
C LEU A 156 -6.37 25.26 -21.26
N ASN A 157 -6.60 25.10 -22.57
CA ASN A 157 -7.20 23.91 -23.17
C ASN A 157 -6.22 22.73 -23.25
N ASP A 158 -4.95 22.97 -23.58
CA ASP A 158 -3.91 21.93 -23.63
C ASP A 158 -3.74 21.27 -22.26
N GLN A 159 -3.90 22.07 -21.20
CA GLN A 159 -3.82 21.62 -19.81
C GLN A 159 -5.02 20.74 -19.41
N LYS A 160 -6.22 21.02 -19.91
CA LYS A 160 -7.44 20.23 -19.64
C LYS A 160 -7.48 18.91 -20.40
N GLU A 161 -7.00 18.87 -21.64
CA GLU A 161 -6.90 17.60 -22.39
C GLU A 161 -5.82 16.68 -21.80
N MET A 162 -4.74 17.25 -21.30
CA MET A 162 -3.67 16.47 -20.66
C MET A 162 -4.07 15.92 -19.28
N ASP A 163 -4.83 16.67 -18.47
CA ASP A 163 -5.36 16.13 -17.21
C ASP A 163 -6.36 14.98 -17.44
N LYS A 164 -7.03 14.92 -18.61
CA LYS A 164 -7.82 13.75 -19.01
C LYS A 164 -6.93 12.56 -19.39
N LEU A 165 -5.81 12.78 -20.10
CA LEU A 165 -4.85 11.73 -20.45
C LEU A 165 -4.15 11.13 -19.22
N PHE A 166 -3.80 11.95 -18.21
CA PHE A 166 -3.24 11.45 -16.95
C PHE A 166 -4.23 10.60 -16.16
N LYS A 167 -5.50 11.04 -16.06
CA LYS A 167 -6.56 10.21 -15.46
C LYS A 167 -6.73 8.88 -16.19
N LEU A 168 -6.56 8.87 -17.51
CA LEU A 168 -6.63 7.65 -18.31
C LEU A 168 -5.47 6.70 -18.01
N ASN A 169 -4.25 7.22 -17.84
CA ASN A 169 -3.07 6.41 -17.49
C ASN A 169 -3.14 5.87 -16.06
N ASP A 170 -3.58 6.66 -15.09
CA ASP A 170 -3.81 6.19 -13.72
C ASP A 170 -4.86 5.07 -13.68
N LEU A 171 -5.95 5.21 -14.46
CA LEU A 171 -6.95 4.18 -14.65
C LEU A 171 -6.36 2.91 -15.29
N ASN A 172 -5.45 3.05 -16.25
CA ASN A 172 -4.82 1.92 -16.93
C ASN A 172 -3.86 1.16 -15.99
N ASP A 173 -3.12 1.86 -15.13
CA ASP A 173 -2.29 1.26 -14.10
C ASP A 173 -3.12 0.52 -13.04
N ILE A 174 -4.24 1.10 -12.62
CA ILE A 174 -5.20 0.42 -11.72
C ILE A 174 -5.78 -0.82 -12.40
N PHE A 175 -6.14 -0.72 -13.69
CA PHE A 175 -6.66 -1.85 -14.46
C PHE A 175 -5.63 -2.97 -14.57
N ASN A 176 -4.36 -2.65 -14.88
CA ASN A 176 -3.28 -3.64 -14.97
C ASN A 176 -3.01 -4.31 -13.63
N LYS A 177 -3.01 -3.56 -12.52
CA LYS A 177 -2.88 -4.13 -11.17
C LYS A 177 -4.01 -5.10 -10.85
N LYS A 178 -5.27 -4.71 -11.14
CA LYS A 178 -6.42 -5.60 -10.94
C LYS A 178 -6.36 -6.83 -11.83
N LYS A 179 -5.91 -6.70 -13.07
CA LYS A 179 -5.72 -7.82 -13.99
C LYS A 179 -4.70 -8.82 -13.43
N THR A 180 -3.55 -8.35 -12.95
CA THR A 180 -2.56 -9.24 -12.30
C THR A 180 -3.10 -9.91 -11.03
N GLU A 181 -3.95 -9.22 -10.26
CA GLU A 181 -4.59 -9.80 -9.07
C GLU A 181 -5.59 -10.91 -9.44
N ILE A 182 -6.36 -10.71 -10.51
CA ILE A 182 -7.28 -11.73 -11.05
C ILE A 182 -6.50 -12.94 -11.56
N ASP A 183 -5.39 -12.73 -12.26
CA ASP A 183 -4.53 -13.81 -12.76
C ASP A 183 -3.85 -14.61 -11.64
N LEU A 184 -3.55 -13.96 -10.50
CA LEU A 184 -3.05 -14.65 -9.31
C LEU A 184 -4.15 -15.50 -8.65
N LYS A 185 -5.34 -14.91 -8.46
CA LYS A 185 -6.48 -15.63 -7.88
C LYS A 185 -6.93 -16.80 -8.75
N SER A 186 -6.90 -16.68 -10.07
CA SER A 186 -7.26 -17.78 -10.97
C SER A 186 -6.30 -18.98 -10.84
N LYS A 187 -4.99 -18.71 -10.64
CA LYS A 187 -4.00 -19.77 -10.35
C LYS A 187 -4.23 -20.40 -8.97
N GLU A 188 -4.60 -19.62 -7.97
CA GLU A 188 -4.98 -20.14 -6.65
C GLU A 188 -6.21 -21.06 -6.74
N PHE A 189 -7.24 -20.66 -7.49
CA PHE A 189 -8.41 -21.50 -7.75
C PHE A 189 -8.05 -22.80 -8.48
N ALA A 190 -7.20 -22.74 -9.50
CA ALA A 190 -6.75 -23.94 -10.21
C ALA A 190 -5.99 -24.91 -9.29
N ASN A 191 -5.20 -24.39 -8.35
CA ASN A 191 -4.53 -25.22 -7.34
C ASN A 191 -5.52 -25.82 -6.32
N LEU A 192 -6.54 -25.07 -5.92
CA LEU A 192 -7.59 -25.58 -5.03
C LEU A 192 -8.42 -26.67 -5.69
N ASP A 193 -8.74 -26.53 -6.98
CA ASP A 193 -9.43 -27.57 -7.74
C ASP A 193 -8.60 -28.84 -7.85
N LYS A 194 -7.28 -28.71 -8.07
CA LYS A 194 -6.36 -29.84 -8.06
C LYS A 194 -6.35 -30.55 -6.71
N ASN A 195 -6.18 -29.80 -5.62
CA ASN A 195 -6.21 -30.37 -4.27
C ASN A 195 -7.55 -31.05 -3.96
N THR A 196 -8.66 -30.45 -4.40
CA THR A 196 -10.01 -31.04 -4.22
C THR A 196 -10.15 -32.36 -4.98
N ASN A 197 -9.58 -32.47 -6.18
CA ASN A 197 -9.56 -33.72 -6.93
C ASN A 197 -8.66 -34.76 -6.28
N ASP A 198 -7.50 -34.37 -5.77
CA ASP A 198 -6.59 -35.25 -5.01
C ASP A 198 -7.31 -35.81 -3.77
N PHE A 199 -7.99 -34.95 -2.99
CA PHE A 199 -8.80 -35.39 -1.83
C PHE A 199 -9.97 -36.31 -2.21
N LYS A 200 -10.64 -36.06 -3.34
CA LYS A 200 -11.71 -36.96 -3.83
C LYS A 200 -11.15 -38.32 -4.20
N GLN A 201 -9.96 -38.37 -4.80
CA GLN A 201 -9.29 -39.61 -5.13
C GLN A 201 -8.88 -40.36 -3.87
N GLU A 202 -8.22 -39.71 -2.91
CA GLU A 202 -7.87 -40.31 -1.61
C GLU A 202 -9.11 -40.84 -0.87
N SER A 203 -10.20 -40.07 -0.86
CA SER A 203 -11.46 -40.48 -0.23
C SER A 203 -12.04 -41.73 -0.91
N LYS A 204 -11.92 -41.84 -2.23
CA LYS A 204 -12.34 -43.03 -2.98
C LYS A 204 -11.46 -44.23 -2.63
N GLU A 205 -10.15 -44.06 -2.59
CA GLU A 205 -9.21 -45.12 -2.20
C GLU A 205 -9.45 -45.63 -0.76
N ILE A 206 -9.78 -44.73 0.17
CA ILE A 206 -10.14 -45.10 1.55
C ILE A 206 -11.47 -45.86 1.56
N LYS A 207 -12.49 -45.41 0.82
CA LYS A 207 -13.77 -46.13 0.73
C LYS A 207 -13.60 -47.53 0.14
N ASP A 208 -12.82 -47.65 -0.93
CA ASP A 208 -12.56 -48.94 -1.57
C ASP A 208 -11.79 -49.89 -0.63
N LYS A 209 -10.86 -49.37 0.20
CA LYS A 209 -10.19 -50.15 1.26
C LYS A 209 -11.16 -50.60 2.34
N ILE A 210 -12.03 -49.72 2.85
CA ILE A 210 -13.03 -50.06 3.87
C ILE A 210 -13.97 -51.15 3.34
N ILE A 211 -14.48 -51.01 2.11
CA ILE A 211 -15.34 -52.03 1.50
C ILE A 211 -14.59 -53.37 1.35
N SER A 212 -13.29 -53.35 1.02
CA SER A 212 -12.48 -54.57 0.92
C SER A 212 -12.15 -55.22 2.27
N ASP A 213 -12.11 -54.44 3.35
CA ASP A 213 -11.84 -54.93 4.71
C ASP A 213 -13.14 -55.37 5.42
N ASP A 214 -14.28 -54.72 5.16
CA ASP A 214 -15.60 -55.13 5.65
C ASP A 214 -16.03 -56.48 5.03
N PHE A 215 -15.71 -56.72 3.75
CA PHE A 215 -15.89 -58.04 3.12
C PHE A 215 -15.03 -59.16 3.75
N LYS A 216 -14.02 -58.81 4.56
CA LYS A 216 -13.22 -59.79 5.33
C LYS A 216 -13.68 -59.92 6.78
N GLN A 217 -14.51 -59.01 7.29
CA GLN A 217 -14.96 -58.99 8.68
C GLN A 217 -16.44 -59.32 8.91
N GLU A 218 -17.23 -59.59 7.86
CA GLU A 218 -18.58 -60.19 7.95
C GLU A 218 -18.60 -61.66 8.42
N ASN A 219 -17.72 -62.03 9.36
CA ASN A 219 -17.89 -63.24 10.16
C ASN A 219 -17.70 -63.03 11.66
N THR A 220 -17.71 -61.80 12.17
CA THR A 220 -17.74 -61.56 13.61
C THR A 220 -18.56 -60.33 13.98
N ASN A 221 -19.82 -60.58 14.39
CA ASN A 221 -20.63 -59.83 15.34
C ASN A 221 -20.21 -58.38 15.65
N SER A 222 -20.88 -57.42 15.02
CA SER A 222 -21.00 -56.07 15.58
C SER A 222 -22.46 -55.77 15.87
N ARG A 223 -22.83 -55.94 17.15
CA ARG A 223 -24.03 -55.38 17.75
C ARG A 223 -23.86 -53.86 17.74
N THR A 224 -24.60 -53.17 16.88
CA THR A 224 -24.89 -51.75 17.05
C THR A 224 -25.69 -51.57 18.34
N LEU A 225 -25.04 -51.08 19.39
CA LEU A 225 -25.72 -50.48 20.54
C LEU A 225 -26.24 -49.11 20.08
N GLU A 226 -27.51 -49.07 19.66
CA GLU A 226 -28.28 -47.85 19.62
C GLU A 226 -28.37 -47.32 21.05
N ILE A 227 -27.62 -46.25 21.34
CA ILE A 227 -27.78 -45.51 22.59
C ILE A 227 -28.81 -44.45 22.29
N ASP A 228 -30.06 -44.71 22.66
CA ASP A 228 -31.11 -43.69 22.66
C ASP A 228 -30.76 -42.64 23.72
N PHE A 229 -30.56 -41.40 23.27
CA PHE A 229 -30.38 -40.25 24.16
C PHE A 229 -31.73 -39.66 24.47
N ASP A 230 -32.17 -39.81 25.73
CA ASP A 230 -33.39 -39.18 26.19
C ASP A 230 -33.12 -37.69 26.46
N MET A 231 -33.75 -36.83 25.66
CA MET A 231 -33.59 -35.37 25.72
C MET A 231 -34.81 -34.73 26.37
N ASN A 232 -34.62 -34.16 27.56
CA ASN A 232 -35.69 -33.47 28.27
C ASN A 232 -35.40 -31.98 28.40
N PHE A 233 -36.41 -31.17 28.09
CA PHE A 233 -36.39 -29.71 28.28
C PHE A 233 -37.14 -29.34 29.56
N THR A 234 -36.48 -28.61 30.45
CA THR A 234 -37.11 -28.02 31.64
C THR A 234 -36.63 -26.59 31.80
N ASN A 235 -37.54 -25.62 31.87
CA ASN A 235 -37.23 -24.19 32.06
C ASN A 235 -36.20 -23.62 31.06
N GLY A 236 -36.27 -24.00 29.79
CA GLY A 236 -35.33 -23.55 28.75
C GLY A 236 -33.93 -24.17 28.82
N ILE A 237 -33.75 -25.14 29.71
CA ILE A 237 -32.51 -25.89 29.90
C ILE A 237 -32.67 -27.25 29.23
N LEU A 238 -31.78 -27.56 28.27
CA LEU A 238 -31.67 -28.91 27.70
C LEU A 238 -30.77 -29.75 28.60
N ASN A 239 -31.34 -30.81 29.16
CA ASN A 239 -30.60 -31.81 29.93
C ASN A 239 -30.41 -33.06 29.05
N VAL A 240 -29.15 -33.35 28.69
CA VAL A 240 -28.79 -34.57 27.95
C VAL A 240 -28.18 -35.56 28.93
N VAL A 241 -28.98 -36.54 29.33
CA VAL A 241 -28.53 -37.60 30.25
C VAL A 241 -27.38 -38.36 29.59
N GLY A 242 -26.26 -38.51 30.31
CA GLY A 242 -25.09 -39.23 29.81
C GLY A 242 -24.13 -38.42 28.93
N PHE A 243 -24.40 -37.15 28.62
CA PHE A 243 -23.47 -36.34 27.80
C PHE A 243 -22.08 -36.25 28.42
N ASN A 244 -21.99 -36.14 29.75
CA ASN A 244 -20.70 -36.06 30.45
C ASN A 244 -19.87 -37.36 30.35
N ALA A 245 -20.52 -38.51 30.19
CA ALA A 245 -19.86 -39.81 30.02
C ALA A 245 -19.30 -40.03 28.61
N LEU A 246 -19.64 -39.17 27.64
CA LEU A 246 -19.11 -39.26 26.29
C LEU A 246 -17.62 -38.87 26.23
N SER A 247 -16.86 -39.59 25.41
CA SER A 247 -15.50 -39.19 25.07
C SER A 247 -15.51 -37.84 24.33
N LYS A 248 -14.39 -37.12 24.39
CA LYS A 248 -14.25 -35.78 23.80
C LYS A 248 -14.66 -35.74 22.32
N GLY A 249 -14.23 -36.73 21.53
CA GLY A 249 -14.61 -36.83 20.11
C GLY A 249 -16.12 -37.03 19.91
N ARG A 250 -16.76 -37.88 20.74
CA ARG A 250 -18.20 -38.12 20.66
C ARG A 250 -19.03 -36.91 21.10
N LYS A 251 -18.57 -36.13 22.08
CA LYS A 251 -19.20 -34.85 22.46
C LYS A 251 -19.24 -33.88 21.29
N VAL A 252 -18.14 -33.77 20.53
CA VAL A 252 -18.08 -32.91 19.34
C VAL A 252 -19.04 -33.41 18.27
N CYS A 253 -19.03 -34.71 17.95
CA CYS A 253 -19.94 -35.27 16.94
C CYS A 253 -21.41 -35.08 17.32
N PHE A 254 -21.77 -35.27 18.60
CA PHE A 254 -23.14 -35.04 19.08
C PHE A 254 -23.59 -33.59 18.86
N LEU A 255 -22.74 -32.61 19.19
CA LEU A 255 -23.05 -31.20 18.99
C LEU A 255 -23.19 -30.84 17.50
N VAL A 256 -22.29 -31.33 16.66
CA VAL A 256 -22.36 -31.07 15.20
C VAL A 256 -23.62 -31.69 14.59
N ASN A 257 -23.89 -32.97 14.89
CA ASN A 257 -25.05 -33.68 14.33
C ASN A 257 -26.39 -33.13 14.82
N SER A 258 -26.40 -32.45 15.96
CA SER A 258 -27.59 -31.77 16.49
C SER A 258 -27.75 -30.34 15.95
N GLY A 259 -26.96 -29.94 14.93
CA GLY A 259 -27.09 -28.65 14.23
C GLY A 259 -26.30 -27.49 14.86
N TYR A 260 -25.35 -27.74 15.76
CA TYR A 260 -24.62 -26.72 16.49
C TYR A 260 -23.23 -26.41 15.88
N GLU A 261 -23.21 -26.05 14.59
CA GLU A 261 -21.99 -25.93 13.78
C GLU A 261 -21.06 -24.75 14.18
N CYS A 262 -21.57 -23.78 14.94
CA CYS A 262 -20.83 -22.56 15.32
C CYS A 262 -20.00 -22.67 16.62
N PHE A 263 -19.78 -23.89 17.14
CA PHE A 263 -18.95 -24.08 18.33
C PHE A 263 -17.46 -23.87 18.03
N ASN A 264 -16.78 -23.03 18.82
CA ASN A 264 -15.35 -22.90 18.75
C ASN A 264 -14.70 -24.22 19.24
N LYS A 265 -14.04 -24.96 18.33
CA LYS A 265 -13.37 -26.25 18.62
C LYS A 265 -12.38 -26.15 19.80
N ASN A 266 -11.84 -24.97 20.07
CA ASN A 266 -10.92 -24.72 21.17
C ASN A 266 -11.62 -24.56 22.54
N PHE A 267 -12.95 -24.52 22.59
CA PHE A 267 -13.71 -24.36 23.84
C PHE A 267 -13.75 -25.66 24.67
N ILE A 268 -13.63 -26.81 24.02
CA ILE A 268 -13.50 -28.12 24.68
C ILE A 268 -12.00 -28.38 24.90
N SER A 269 -11.30 -27.50 25.60
CA SER A 269 -9.88 -27.71 25.90
C SER A 269 -9.54 -27.39 27.35
N SER A 270 -10.11 -28.17 28.25
CA SER A 270 -9.46 -28.52 29.51
C SER A 270 -10.19 -29.72 30.11
N GLU A 271 -9.43 -30.65 30.67
CA GLU A 271 -9.93 -31.93 31.22
C GLU A 271 -10.80 -31.78 32.48
N SER A 272 -11.23 -30.56 32.81
CA SER A 272 -11.91 -30.23 34.07
C SER A 272 -13.24 -29.49 33.90
N ILE A 273 -13.81 -29.42 32.69
CA ILE A 273 -15.10 -28.75 32.45
C ILE A 273 -16.22 -29.78 32.36
N VAL A 274 -17.08 -29.81 33.39
CA VAL A 274 -18.35 -30.55 33.41
C VAL A 274 -19.43 -29.65 32.81
N ILE A 275 -19.96 -30.03 31.65
CA ILE A 275 -21.10 -29.34 31.05
C ILE A 275 -22.36 -29.97 31.64
N LYS A 276 -23.00 -29.26 32.58
CA LYS A 276 -24.25 -29.74 33.18
C LYS A 276 -25.47 -29.44 32.33
N SER A 277 -25.47 -28.32 31.62
CA SER A 277 -26.61 -27.93 30.79
C SER A 277 -26.26 -26.94 29.69
N ILE A 278 -27.15 -26.91 28.70
CA ILE A 278 -27.12 -26.02 27.54
C ILE A 278 -28.37 -25.13 27.61
N ILE A 279 -28.17 -23.81 27.66
CA ILE A 279 -29.25 -22.82 27.74
C ILE A 279 -29.30 -22.01 26.45
N TRP A 280 -30.52 -21.81 25.94
CA TRP A 280 -30.78 -21.01 24.74
C TRP A 280 -31.02 -19.55 25.11
N SER A 281 -30.54 -18.61 24.27
CA SER A 281 -31.04 -17.24 24.31
C SER A 281 -32.43 -17.16 23.68
N ASP A 282 -33.26 -16.21 24.14
CA ASP A 282 -34.65 -16.03 23.66
C ASP A 282 -34.76 -15.78 22.14
N ASN A 283 -33.66 -15.39 21.49
CA ASN A 283 -33.59 -15.16 20.05
C ASN A 283 -33.01 -16.34 19.25
N GLY A 284 -32.73 -17.48 19.88
CA GLY A 284 -32.25 -18.72 19.24
C GLY A 284 -30.84 -18.65 18.63
N LYS A 285 -30.11 -17.55 18.87
CA LYS A 285 -28.82 -17.27 18.21
C LYS A 285 -27.59 -17.57 19.05
N PHE A 286 -27.72 -17.71 20.37
CA PHE A 286 -26.59 -17.90 21.27
C PHE A 286 -26.81 -19.08 22.20
N LEU A 287 -25.75 -19.89 22.36
CA LEU A 287 -25.69 -20.99 23.32
C LEU A 287 -24.93 -20.53 24.56
N TYR A 288 -25.57 -20.56 25.73
CA TYR A 288 -24.90 -20.35 27.00
C TYR A 288 -24.65 -21.71 27.66
N VAL A 289 -23.39 -22.08 27.82
CA VAL A 289 -22.98 -23.26 28.59
C VAL A 289 -22.67 -22.82 30.00
N CYS A 290 -23.45 -23.28 30.97
CA CYS A 290 -23.23 -22.91 32.37
C CYS A 290 -22.10 -23.77 32.96
N ASN A 291 -20.95 -23.13 33.23
CA ASN A 291 -19.85 -23.73 33.99
C ASN A 291 -20.15 -23.63 35.49
N PHE A 292 -20.13 -24.75 36.22
CA PHE A 292 -19.99 -24.71 37.68
C PHE A 292 -18.65 -25.33 38.05
N LYS A 293 -17.78 -24.53 38.67
CA LYS A 293 -16.60 -25.04 39.37
C LYS A 293 -17.09 -25.60 40.71
N ALA A 294 -17.28 -26.90 40.79
CA ALA A 294 -17.13 -27.64 42.05
C ALA A 294 -15.67 -28.13 42.03
N ASP A 295 -14.78 -27.83 42.98
CA ASP A 295 -14.98 -27.98 44.42
C ASP A 295 -14.28 -26.91 45.27
N CYS A 296 -14.85 -26.75 46.46
CA CYS A 296 -14.22 -26.18 47.64
C CYS A 296 -12.98 -26.99 48.04
N ASN A 297 -11.92 -26.27 48.44
CA ASN A 297 -11.00 -26.70 49.49
C ASN A 297 -10.66 -25.46 50.34
N TYR A 298 -11.50 -25.21 51.35
CA TYR A 298 -11.11 -24.93 52.74
C TYR A 298 -12.21 -25.50 53.63
#